data_AF-A0A8T4V3H3-F1
#
_entry.id   AF-A0A8T4V3H3-F1
#
_cell.length_a   1.000
_cell.length_b   1.000
_cell.length_c   1.000
_cell.angle_alpha   90.00
_cell.angle_beta   90.00
_cell.angle_gamma   90.00
#
_symmetry.space_group_name_H-M   'P 1'
#
loop_
_entity.id
_entity.type
_entity.pdbx_description
1 polymer ?
#
loop_
_entity_poly.entity_id
_entity_poly.type
_entity_poly.pdbx_seq_one_letter_code
_entity_poly.pdbx_strand_id
1 'polypeptide(L)' 'MKVQILKCEFCNLFTLEKDCPKCGKKTVNPKPAKYSENDKFSKYRNIARNQI' A
#
# COMPACT_ATOMS: atom_id res chain seq x y z
N MET A 1 4.79 -7.17 14.56
CA MET A 1 3.33 -7.18 14.36
C MET A 1 3.01 -6.90 12.90
N LYS A 2 2.39 -7.86 12.19
CA LYS A 2 1.94 -7.73 10.80
C LYS A 2 0.61 -6.98 10.82
N VAL A 3 0.46 -5.92 10.03
CA VAL A 3 -0.81 -5.22 9.88
C VAL A 3 -1.75 -6.16 9.12
N GLN A 4 -2.87 -6.54 9.75
CA GLN A 4 -3.83 -7.51 9.19
C GLN A 4 -4.93 -6.85 8.36
N ILE A 5 -5.15 -5.54 8.52
CA ILE A 5 -6.22 -4.81 7.83
C ILE A 5 -5.74 -4.44 6.43
N LEU A 6 -6.42 -4.98 5.43
CA LEU A 6 -6.25 -4.66 4.01
C LEU A 6 -7.43 -3.81 3.55
N LYS A 7 -7.22 -3.04 2.48
CA LYS A 7 -8.22 -2.19 1.85
C LYS A 7 -8.28 -2.51 0.37
N CYS A 8 -9.48 -2.60 -0.17
CA CYS A 8 -9.68 -2.63 -1.61
C CYS A 8 -9.60 -1.20 -2.18
N GLU A 9 -8.70 -0.94 -3.14
CA GLU A 9 -8.56 0.39 -3.76
C GLU A 9 -9.76 0.77 -4.65
N PHE A 10 -10.51 -0.22 -5.14
CA PHE A 10 -11.67 0.03 -6.01
C PHE A 10 -12.97 0.25 -5.25
N CYS A 11 -13.23 -0.57 -4.22
CA CYS A 11 -14.48 -0.50 -3.46
C CYS A 11 -14.33 0.26 -2.14
N ASN A 12 -13.11 0.63 -1.75
CA ASN A 12 -12.77 1.20 -0.45
C ASN A 12 -13.19 0.36 0.77
N LEU A 13 -13.53 -0.92 0.57
CA LEU A 13 -13.87 -1.86 1.63
C LEU A 13 -12.61 -2.29 2.38
N PHE A 14 -12.68 -2.30 3.71
CA PHE A 14 -11.67 -2.90 4.57
C PHE A 14 -11.98 -4.38 4.79
N THR A 15 -10.97 -5.23 4.66
CA THR A 15 -11.08 -6.68 4.83
C THR A 15 -9.76 -7.25 5.36
N LEU A 16 -9.81 -8.46 5.90
CA LEU A 16 -8.63 -9.25 6.28
C LEU A 16 -8.23 -10.23 5.18
N GLU A 17 -9.10 -10.41 4.18
CA GLU A 17 -8.89 -11.31 3.05
C GLU A 17 -7.99 -10.68 2.00
N LYS A 18 -7.22 -11.51 1.30
CA LYS A 18 -6.31 -11.07 0.22
C LYS A 18 -7.05 -10.55 -1.00
N ASP A 19 -8.27 -11.03 -1.20
CA ASP A 19 -9.14 -10.64 -2.30
C ASP A 19 -10.40 -9.99 -1.73
N CYS A 20 -10.90 -8.97 -2.42
CA CYS A 20 -12.07 -8.24 -1.98
C CYS A 20 -13.33 -9.09 -2.17
N PRO A 21 -14.14 -9.36 -1.13
CA PRO A 21 -15.35 -10.17 -1.27
C PRO A 21 -16.43 -9.52 -2.14
N LYS A 22 -16.36 -8.21 -2.37
CA LYS A 22 -17.34 -7.47 -3.20
C LYS A 22 -17.00 -7.43 -4.68
N CYS A 23 -15.71 -7.36 -5.04
CA CYS A 23 -15.28 -7.15 -6.43
C CYS A 23 -14.20 -8.10 -6.92
N GLY A 24 -13.74 -9.04 -6.09
CA GLY A 24 -12.71 -10.03 -6.44
C GLY A 24 -11.31 -9.46 -6.70
N LYS A 25 -11.07 -8.17 -6.43
CA LYS A 25 -9.76 -7.54 -6.66
C LYS A 25 -8.86 -7.69 -5.44
N LYS A 26 -7.56 -7.77 -5.68
CA LYS A 26 -6.55 -7.85 -4.62
C LYS A 26 -6.66 -6.65 -3.67
N THR A 27 -6.59 -6.94 -2.39
CA THR A 27 -6.60 -5.94 -1.33
C THR A 27 -5.16 -5.59 -0.96
N VAL A 28 -4.94 -4.33 -0.58
CA VAL A 28 -3.61 -3.80 -0.29
C VAL A 28 -3.56 -3.26 1.13
N ASN A 29 -2.37 -3.22 1.74
CA ASN A 29 -2.22 -2.60 3.04
C ASN A 29 -2.39 -1.07 2.89
N PRO A 30 -3.40 -0.46 3.53
CA PRO A 30 -3.63 0.98 3.43
C PRO A 30 -2.58 1.80 4.19
N LYS A 31 -1.81 1.17 5.08
CA LYS A 31 -0.81 1.89 5.89
C LYS A 31 0.34 2.37 5.01
N PRO A 32 0.74 3.65 5.10
CA PRO A 32 1.88 4.15 4.36
C PRO A 32 3.18 3.47 4.83
N ALA A 33 4.21 3.56 3.98
CA ALA A 33 5.56 3.17 4.37
C ALA A 33 6.01 3.96 5.62
N LYS A 34 6.78 3.33 6.49
CA LYS A 34 7.33 4.02 7.68
C LYS A 34 8.28 5.13 7.23
N TYR A 35 8.17 6.28 7.87
CA TYR A 35 9.13 7.37 7.69
C TYR A 35 10.47 7.02 8.34
N SER A 36 11.56 7.51 7.75
CA SER A 36 12.92 7.41 8.26
C SER A 36 13.61 8.75 8.02
N GLU A 37 14.25 9.31 9.04
CA GLU A 37 15.01 10.57 8.93
C GLU A 37 16.19 10.41 7.97
N ASN A 38 16.95 9.32 8.12
CA ASN A 38 18.05 8.98 7.21
C ASN A 38 17.57 8.03 6.11
N ASP A 39 16.80 8.57 5.16
CA ASP A 39 16.24 7.79 4.06
C ASP A 39 17.24 7.58 2.92
N LYS A 40 18.03 6.50 3.03
CA LYS A 40 19.04 6.10 2.03
C LYS A 40 18.50 5.96 0.61
N PHE A 41 17.21 5.65 0.44
CA PHE A 41 16.60 5.38 -0.86
C PHE A 41 15.77 6.55 -1.42
N SER A 42 15.81 7.72 -0.77
CA SER A 42 15.04 8.90 -1.18
C SER A 42 15.32 9.32 -2.63
N LYS A 43 16.60 9.35 -3.04
CA LYS A 43 17.02 9.68 -4.41
C LYS A 43 16.35 8.76 -5.44
N TYR A 44 16.40 7.45 -5.23
CA TYR A 44 15.86 6.47 -6.16
C TYR A 44 14.32 6.53 -6.24
N ARG A 45 13.63 6.74 -5.10
CA ARG A 45 12.17 6.94 -5.14
C ARG A 45 11.76 8.19 -5.90
N ASN A 46 12.50 9.28 -5.78
CA ASN A 46 12.18 10.52 -6.50
C ASN A 46 12.40 10.36 -8.01
N ILE A 47 13.47 9.67 -8.43
CA ILE A 47 13.69 9.33 -9.83
C ILE A 47 12.53 8.48 -10.36
N ALA A 48 12.15 7.42 -9.65
CA ALA A 48 11.05 6.55 -10.06
C ALA A 48 9.69 7.27 -10.15
N ARG A 49 9.45 8.30 -9.33
CA ARG A 49 8.25 9.15 -9.40
C ARG A 49 8.27 10.11 -10.60
N ASN A 50 9.43 10.66 -10.93
CA ASN A 50 9.60 11.68 -11.97
C ASN A 50 9.74 11.09 -13.39
N GLN A 51 9.91 9.78 -13.53
CA GLN A 51 9.99 9.10 -14.82
C GLN A 51 8.62 8.80 -15.45
N ILE A 52 7.53 9.32 -14.86
CA ILE A 52 6.15 9.18 -15.33
C ILE A 52 5.73 10.45 -16.08
#